data_AF-A0A7J8HVI9-F1
#
_entry.id   AF-A0A7J8HVI9-F1
#
_cell.length_a   1.000
_cell.length_b   1.000
_cell.length_c   1.000
_cell.angle_alpha   90.00
_cell.angle_beta   90.00
_cell.angle_gamma   90.00
#
_symmetry.space_group_name_H-M   'P 1'
#
loop_
_entity.id
_entity.type
_entity.pdbx_description
1 polymer ?
#
loop_
_entity_poly.entity_id
_entity_poly.type
_entity_poly.pdbx_seq_one_letter_code
_entity_poly.pdbx_strand_id
1 'polypeptide(L)'
;MACLLCRRQFPNRDALVRHQQLSDLHKQNMDIYRRSRLSEQELEALELREREMKYRDRAAERREKYGIPEPPEPKRKKQFDAGTVNYEQPTKDGIDHSNIGNKMLQAMGWREGSGLGRKCQGITAPIEAQVRLKGAGLGAKGSAYGLSGADSYKDAVRKAMFARFTEME
;
A
#
# COMPACT_ATOMS: atom_id res chain seq x y z
N MET A 1 36.25 -40.39 -2.22
CA MET A 1 35.12 -40.85 -1.36
C MET A 1 33.82 -40.79 -2.16
N ALA A 2 32.78 -41.55 -1.81
CA ALA A 2 31.57 -41.64 -2.65
C ALA A 2 30.27 -41.66 -1.84
N CYS A 3 29.18 -41.14 -2.43
CA CYS A 3 27.83 -41.36 -1.94
C CYS A 3 27.21 -42.53 -2.71
N LEU A 4 26.94 -43.64 -2.02
CA LEU A 4 26.36 -44.85 -2.64
C LEU A 4 24.86 -44.69 -2.95
N LEU A 5 24.16 -43.85 -2.19
CA LEU A 5 22.76 -43.50 -2.44
C LEU A 5 22.57 -42.72 -3.74
N CYS A 6 23.56 -41.89 -4.10
CA CYS A 6 23.53 -41.08 -5.31
C CYS A 6 24.47 -41.59 -6.41
N ARG A 7 25.20 -42.69 -6.15
CA ARG A 7 26.23 -43.28 -7.03
C ARG A 7 27.22 -42.25 -7.61
N ARG A 8 27.68 -41.31 -6.78
CA ARG A 8 28.61 -40.22 -7.19
C ARG A 8 29.91 -40.27 -6.39
N GLN A 9 31.04 -40.12 -7.08
CA GLN A 9 32.36 -39.92 -6.46
C GLN A 9 32.64 -38.44 -6.23
N PHE A 10 33.36 -38.16 -5.14
CA PHE A 10 33.74 -36.82 -4.70
C PHE A 10 35.25 -36.74 -4.44
N PRO A 11 35.87 -35.61 -4.79
CA PRO A 11 37.32 -35.43 -4.73
C PRO A 11 37.87 -35.34 -3.30
N ASN A 12 37.09 -34.84 -2.34
CA ASN A 12 37.50 -34.70 -0.94
C ASN A 12 36.30 -34.92 0.02
N ARG A 13 36.59 -34.97 1.33
CA ARG A 13 35.58 -35.17 2.39
C ARG A 13 34.54 -34.07 2.43
N ASP A 14 34.99 -32.83 2.33
CA ASP A 14 34.10 -31.67 2.48
C ASP A 14 33.11 -31.56 1.32
N ALA A 15 33.50 -31.94 0.10
CA ALA A 15 32.60 -32.02 -1.05
C ALA A 15 31.53 -33.10 -0.86
N LEU A 16 31.88 -34.25 -0.28
CA LEU A 16 30.91 -35.31 0.04
C LEU A 16 29.94 -34.85 1.14
N VAL A 17 30.44 -34.20 2.18
CA VAL A 17 29.60 -33.70 3.29
C VAL A 17 28.61 -32.64 2.78
N ARG A 18 29.08 -31.68 1.98
CA ARG A 18 28.19 -30.67 1.36
C ARG A 18 27.14 -31.32 0.46
N HIS A 19 27.49 -32.36 -0.30
CA HIS A 19 26.52 -33.10 -1.10
C HIS A 19 25.44 -33.75 -0.23
N GLN A 20 25.81 -34.40 0.88
CA GLN A 20 24.84 -35.03 1.78
C GLN A 20 23.89 -34.00 2.43
N GLN A 21 24.40 -32.82 2.80
CA GLN A 21 23.61 -31.80 3.50
C GLN A 21 22.73 -30.98 2.56
N LEU A 22 23.23 -30.63 1.37
CA LEU A 22 22.63 -29.60 0.53
C LEU A 22 22.03 -30.15 -0.78
N SER A 23 22.42 -31.34 -1.24
CA SER A 23 21.96 -31.83 -2.54
C SER A 23 20.51 -32.30 -2.49
N ASP A 24 19.66 -31.71 -3.33
CA ASP A 24 18.27 -32.14 -3.47
C ASP A 24 18.15 -33.57 -4.01
N LEU A 25 19.07 -33.99 -4.89
CA LEU A 25 19.14 -35.38 -5.35
C LEU A 25 19.39 -36.35 -4.18
N HIS A 26 20.24 -35.98 -3.23
CA HIS A 26 20.50 -36.82 -2.06
C HIS A 26 19.28 -36.92 -1.15
N LYS A 27 18.61 -35.79 -0.90
CA LYS A 27 17.35 -35.75 -0.14
C LYS A 27 16.27 -36.61 -0.80
N GLN A 28 16.07 -36.46 -2.10
CA GLN A 28 15.09 -37.26 -2.87
C GLN A 28 15.40 -38.75 -2.83
N ASN A 29 16.66 -39.16 -3.07
CA ASN A 29 17.03 -40.58 -3.03
C ASN A 29 16.88 -41.16 -1.60
N MET A 30 17.17 -40.36 -0.56
CA MET A 30 16.93 -40.75 0.82
C MET A 30 15.44 -40.95 1.12
N ASP A 31 14.58 -40.07 0.62
CA ASP A 31 13.12 -40.18 0.79
C ASP A 31 12.55 -41.38 0.02
N ILE A 32 13.03 -41.65 -1.19
CA ILE A 32 12.68 -42.86 -1.95
C ILE A 32 13.09 -44.12 -1.17
N TYR A 33 14.31 -44.16 -0.64
CA TYR A 33 14.80 -45.28 0.15
C TYR A 33 14.00 -45.50 1.45
N ARG A 34 13.58 -44.41 2.10
CA ARG A 34 12.69 -44.46 3.27
C ARG A 34 11.32 -45.00 2.89
N ARG A 35 10.72 -44.49 1.80
CA ARG A 35 9.40 -44.92 1.31
C ARG A 35 9.40 -46.38 0.86
N SER A 36 10.46 -46.87 0.21
CA SER A 36 10.56 -48.26 -0.24
C SER A 36 10.73 -49.29 0.88
N ARG A 37 10.94 -48.84 2.12
CA ARG A 37 11.03 -49.70 3.31
C ARG A 37 9.72 -49.80 4.09
N LEU A 38 8.72 -49.01 3.73
CA LEU A 38 7.41 -49.04 4.37
C LEU A 38 6.56 -50.17 3.78
N SER A 39 5.67 -50.72 4.60
CA SER A 39 4.60 -51.59 4.10
C SER A 39 3.60 -50.81 3.25
N GLU A 40 2.83 -51.52 2.43
CA GLU A 40 1.82 -50.92 1.55
C GLU A 40 0.79 -50.07 2.33
N GLN A 41 0.36 -50.56 3.51
CA GLN A 41 -0.55 -49.83 4.40
C GLN A 41 0.08 -48.55 4.98
N GLU A 42 1.36 -48.60 5.39
CA GLU A 42 2.05 -47.44 5.93
C GLU A 42 2.34 -46.39 4.84
N LEU A 43 2.60 -46.83 3.61
CA LEU A 43 2.80 -45.96 2.46
C LEU A 43 1.49 -45.23 2.12
N GLU A 44 0.38 -45.95 2.05
CA GLU A 44 -0.95 -45.37 1.77
C GLU A 44 -1.38 -44.36 2.85
N ALA A 45 -1.12 -44.67 4.13
CA ALA A 45 -1.39 -43.74 5.23
C ALA A 45 -0.56 -42.45 5.15
N LEU A 46 0.71 -42.56 4.73
CA LEU A 46 1.58 -41.40 4.50
C LEU A 46 1.10 -40.53 3.33
N GLU A 47 0.69 -41.15 2.22
CA GLU A 47 0.15 -40.45 1.06
C GLU A 47 -1.18 -39.74 1.38
N LEU A 48 -2.07 -40.38 2.14
CA LEU A 48 -3.29 -39.77 2.65
C LEU A 48 -2.99 -38.53 3.52
N ARG A 49 -2.04 -38.65 4.44
CA ARG A 49 -1.62 -37.54 5.31
C ARG A 49 -1.00 -36.40 4.52
N GLU A 50 -0.16 -36.70 3.53
CA GLU A 50 0.42 -35.68 2.63
C GLU A 50 -0.67 -34.98 1.81
N ARG A 51 -1.71 -35.72 1.38
CA ARG A 51 -2.85 -35.17 0.64
C ARG A 51 -3.74 -34.30 1.54
N GLU A 52 -4.01 -34.70 2.77
CA GLU A 52 -4.79 -33.92 3.75
C GLU A 52 -4.08 -32.65 4.20
N MET A 53 -2.76 -32.71 4.39
CA MET A 53 -1.96 -31.57 4.80
C MET A 53 -1.75 -30.54 3.67
N LYS A 54 -2.10 -30.88 2.43
CA LYS A 54 -1.97 -29.98 1.29
C LYS A 54 -3.14 -29.00 1.26
N TYR A 55 -2.82 -27.70 1.20
CA TYR A 55 -3.82 -26.65 1.10
C TYR A 55 -4.74 -26.89 -0.13
N ARG A 56 -6.03 -27.07 0.14
CA ARG A 56 -7.07 -27.21 -0.88
C ARG A 56 -7.56 -25.84 -1.30
N ASP A 57 -7.17 -25.40 -2.49
CA ASP A 57 -7.62 -24.11 -3.03
C ASP A 57 -9.08 -24.19 -3.54
N ARG A 58 -10.01 -24.03 -2.60
CA ARG A 58 -11.46 -23.98 -2.88
C ARG A 58 -11.85 -22.81 -3.79
N ALA A 59 -11.03 -21.76 -3.90
CA ALA A 59 -11.26 -20.68 -4.85
C ALA A 59 -10.89 -21.11 -6.27
N ALA A 60 -9.79 -21.83 -6.46
CA ALA A 60 -9.42 -22.45 -7.74
C ALA A 60 -10.46 -23.49 -8.19
N GLU A 61 -10.93 -24.36 -7.29
CA GLU A 61 -11.98 -25.34 -7.62
C GLU A 61 -13.29 -24.66 -8.09
N ARG A 62 -13.65 -23.51 -7.49
CA ARG A 62 -14.80 -22.71 -7.96
C ARG A 62 -14.54 -22.08 -9.33
N ARG A 63 -13.32 -21.62 -9.62
CA ARG A 63 -12.95 -21.08 -10.94
C ARG A 63 -12.99 -22.17 -12.03
N GLU A 64 -12.61 -23.40 -11.69
CA GLU A 64 -12.68 -24.54 -12.61
C GLU A 64 -14.12 -24.97 -12.88
N LYS A 65 -14.97 -25.02 -11.84
CA LYS A 65 -16.37 -25.44 -11.97
C LYS A 65 -17.28 -24.38 -12.61
N TYR A 66 -17.13 -23.11 -12.26
CA TYR A 66 -18.04 -22.04 -12.65
C TYR A 66 -17.42 -21.03 -13.62
N GLY A 67 -16.16 -21.25 -14.02
CA GLY A 67 -15.38 -20.27 -14.76
C GLY A 67 -14.90 -19.11 -13.89
N ILE A 68 -14.04 -18.29 -14.46
CA ILE A 68 -13.71 -16.98 -13.91
C ILE A 68 -14.82 -16.04 -14.38
N PRO A 69 -15.60 -15.41 -13.49
CA PRO A 69 -16.56 -14.40 -13.91
C PRO A 69 -15.83 -13.34 -14.73
N GLU A 70 -16.42 -12.93 -15.84
CA GLU A 70 -15.82 -11.97 -16.76
C GLU A 70 -15.33 -10.76 -15.95
N PRO A 71 -14.04 -10.39 -16.06
CA PRO A 71 -13.51 -9.25 -15.32
C PRO A 71 -14.42 -8.05 -15.61
N PRO A 72 -14.88 -7.34 -14.57
CA PRO A 72 -15.72 -6.18 -14.81
C PRO A 72 -14.97 -5.26 -15.76
N GLU A 73 -15.66 -4.79 -16.80
CA GLU A 73 -15.06 -3.88 -17.77
C GLU A 73 -14.30 -2.80 -17.00
N PRO A 74 -13.03 -2.55 -17.33
CA PRO A 74 -12.26 -1.52 -16.67
C PRO A 74 -13.06 -0.24 -16.84
N LYS A 75 -13.70 0.22 -15.75
CA LYS A 75 -14.42 1.48 -15.74
C LYS A 75 -13.38 2.49 -16.16
N ARG A 76 -13.43 2.94 -17.43
CA ARG A 76 -12.72 4.13 -17.87
C ARG A 76 -13.11 5.13 -16.80
N LYS A 77 -12.13 5.63 -16.04
CA LYS A 77 -12.39 6.68 -15.06
C LYS A 77 -13.25 7.66 -15.83
N LYS A 78 -14.53 7.80 -15.45
CA LYS A 78 -15.30 8.96 -15.89
C LYS A 78 -14.39 10.08 -15.46
N GLN A 79 -13.76 10.72 -16.44
CA GLN A 79 -13.20 12.02 -16.24
C GLN A 79 -14.45 12.82 -15.95
N PHE A 80 -14.82 12.83 -14.67
CA PHE A 80 -15.55 13.94 -14.13
C PHE A 80 -14.60 15.07 -14.43
N ASP A 81 -14.83 15.71 -15.58
CA ASP A 81 -14.57 17.11 -15.75
C ASP A 81 -15.48 17.80 -14.73
N ALA A 82 -15.16 17.63 -13.46
CA ALA A 82 -15.38 18.66 -12.49
C ALA A 82 -14.42 19.73 -13.00
N GLY A 83 -14.86 20.46 -14.02
CA GLY A 83 -14.14 21.60 -14.56
C GLY A 83 -13.67 22.35 -13.34
N THR A 84 -12.35 22.55 -13.26
CA THR A 84 -11.70 23.13 -12.09
C THR A 84 -12.45 24.41 -11.77
N VAL A 85 -13.38 24.33 -10.81
CA VAL A 85 -14.12 25.49 -10.36
C VAL A 85 -13.03 26.27 -9.68
N ASN A 86 -12.64 27.37 -10.31
CA ASN A 86 -11.75 28.34 -9.68
C ASN A 86 -12.57 28.86 -8.49
N TYR A 87 -12.47 28.17 -7.36
CA TYR A 87 -12.92 28.71 -6.12
C TYR A 87 -11.93 29.82 -5.85
N GLU A 88 -12.35 31.07 -6.10
CA GLU A 88 -11.73 32.16 -5.41
C GLU A 88 -11.72 31.76 -3.94
N GLN A 89 -10.55 31.85 -3.32
CA GLN A 89 -10.42 31.85 -1.88
C GLN A 89 -10.33 33.32 -1.48
N PRO A 90 -11.45 34.07 -1.33
CA PRO A 90 -11.38 35.45 -0.85
C PRO A 90 -10.61 35.57 0.48
N THR A 91 -10.50 34.49 1.23
CA THR A 91 -9.76 34.44 2.50
C THR A 91 -8.27 34.16 2.37
N LYS A 92 -7.73 33.79 1.19
CA LYS A 92 -6.29 33.55 1.03
C LYS A 92 -5.49 34.86 1.21
N ASP A 93 -6.01 35.95 0.68
CA ASP A 93 -5.39 37.27 0.75
C ASP A 93 -6.05 38.17 1.83
N GLY A 94 -7.00 37.62 2.60
CA GLY A 94 -7.76 38.33 3.64
C GLY A 94 -9.05 38.97 3.12
N ILE A 95 -9.99 39.25 4.03
CA ILE A 95 -11.27 39.88 3.66
C ILE A 95 -11.06 41.39 3.51
N ASP A 96 -10.85 41.85 2.28
CA ASP A 96 -10.67 43.27 1.99
C ASP A 96 -11.90 44.14 2.38
N HIS A 97 -11.67 45.42 2.67
CA HIS A 97 -12.70 46.41 3.02
C HIS A 97 -13.69 46.69 1.87
N SER A 98 -13.31 46.41 0.62
CA SER A 98 -14.21 46.49 -0.53
C SER A 98 -15.26 45.38 -0.56
N ASN A 99 -15.02 44.26 0.15
CA ASN A 99 -15.89 43.08 0.17
C ASN A 99 -17.21 43.37 0.90
N ILE A 100 -18.33 43.02 0.26
CA ILE A 100 -19.68 43.21 0.82
C ILE A 100 -19.82 42.50 2.18
N GLY A 101 -19.22 41.32 2.33
CA GLY A 101 -19.15 40.57 3.58
C GLY A 101 -18.38 41.31 4.69
N ASN A 102 -17.26 41.97 4.36
CA ASN A 102 -16.52 42.79 5.32
C ASN A 102 -17.38 43.94 5.84
N LYS A 103 -18.04 44.67 4.94
CA LYS A 103 -18.94 45.78 5.30
C LYS A 103 -20.09 45.31 6.19
N MET A 104 -20.68 44.16 5.88
CA MET A 104 -21.73 43.57 6.73
C MET A 104 -21.22 43.17 8.12
N LEU A 105 -20.03 42.57 8.22
CA LEU A 105 -19.41 42.22 9.49
C LEU A 105 -19.14 43.47 10.34
N GLN A 106 -18.57 44.51 9.73
CA GLN A 106 -18.32 45.79 10.40
C GLN A 106 -19.60 46.45 10.89
N ALA A 107 -20.67 46.44 10.07
CA ALA A 107 -21.98 46.96 10.46
C ALA A 107 -22.59 46.21 11.66
N MET A 108 -22.22 44.94 11.84
CA MET A 108 -22.61 44.11 12.99
C MET A 108 -21.64 44.24 14.19
N GLY A 109 -20.71 45.19 14.13
CA GLY A 109 -19.78 45.51 15.23
C GLY A 109 -18.50 44.68 15.26
N TRP A 110 -18.27 43.83 14.26
CA TRP A 110 -16.98 43.15 14.10
C TRP A 110 -15.89 44.14 13.69
N ARG A 111 -14.67 43.94 14.17
CA ARG A 111 -13.51 44.78 13.86
C ARG A 111 -12.41 43.91 13.30
N GLU A 112 -11.65 44.45 12.35
CA GLU A 112 -10.50 43.76 11.79
C GLU A 112 -9.54 43.29 12.89
N GLY A 113 -9.06 42.05 12.77
CA GLY A 113 -8.19 41.41 13.77
C GLY A 113 -8.89 40.94 15.05
N SER A 114 -10.19 41.22 15.24
CA SER A 114 -10.94 40.74 16.41
C SER A 114 -11.59 39.38 16.13
N GLY A 115 -11.49 38.46 17.10
CA GLY A 115 -12.19 37.18 17.05
C GLY A 115 -13.71 37.38 17.13
N LEU A 116 -14.48 36.44 16.58
CA LEU A 116 -15.94 36.45 16.71
C LEU A 116 -16.40 35.97 18.10
N GLY A 117 -17.65 36.27 18.46
CA GLY A 117 -18.25 35.86 19.74
C GLY A 117 -18.32 36.98 20.78
N ARG A 118 -19.09 36.74 21.85
CA ARG A 118 -19.44 37.77 22.85
C ARG A 118 -18.24 38.43 23.54
N LYS A 119 -17.13 37.71 23.70
CA LYS A 119 -15.88 38.19 24.30
C LYS A 119 -14.74 38.27 23.28
N CYS A 120 -15.05 38.28 21.99
CA CYS A 120 -14.06 38.23 20.90
C CYS A 120 -13.08 37.04 20.99
N GLN A 121 -13.54 35.91 21.53
CA GLN A 121 -12.73 34.74 21.81
C GLN A 121 -12.58 33.75 20.64
N GLY A 122 -13.26 34.01 19.54
CA GLY A 122 -13.20 33.18 18.33
C GLY A 122 -11.85 33.27 17.64
N ILE A 123 -11.60 32.32 16.73
CA ILE A 123 -10.42 32.32 15.89
C ILE A 123 -10.33 33.60 15.04
N THR A 124 -9.14 34.15 14.92
CA THR A 124 -8.86 35.37 14.13
C THR A 124 -8.35 35.05 12.73
N ALA A 125 -7.66 33.93 12.57
CA ALA A 125 -7.19 33.42 11.28
C ALA A 125 -7.94 32.12 10.92
N PRO A 126 -8.20 31.86 9.63
CA PRO A 126 -8.74 30.59 9.16
C PRO A 126 -7.86 29.41 9.58
N ILE A 127 -8.49 28.27 9.86
CA ILE A 127 -7.76 27.02 10.11
C ILE A 127 -7.28 26.46 8.77
N GLU A 128 -5.97 26.25 8.64
CA GLU A 128 -5.39 25.62 7.46
C GLU A 128 -5.63 24.10 7.48
N ALA A 129 -6.27 23.59 6.43
CA ALA A 129 -6.46 22.16 6.24
C ALA A 129 -5.25 21.55 5.51
N GLN A 130 -4.62 20.53 6.09
CA GLN A 130 -3.57 19.76 5.42
C GLN A 130 -4.17 18.74 4.47
N VAL A 131 -3.94 18.91 3.17
CA VAL A 131 -4.31 17.92 2.15
C VAL A 131 -3.20 16.88 2.00
N ARG A 132 -3.57 15.64 1.68
CA ARG A 132 -2.62 14.53 1.50
C ARG A 132 -2.56 14.05 0.05
N LEU A 133 -1.45 13.40 -0.33
CA LEU A 133 -1.35 12.73 -1.63
C LEU A 133 -2.44 11.69 -1.75
N LYS A 134 -3.18 11.73 -2.86
CA LYS A 134 -4.20 10.73 -3.16
C LYS A 134 -3.58 9.34 -3.13
N GLY A 135 -4.13 8.46 -2.30
CA GLY A 135 -3.68 7.07 -2.15
C GLY A 135 -2.55 6.87 -1.13
N ALA A 136 -2.10 7.91 -0.43
CA ALA A 136 -1.17 7.76 0.67
C ALA A 136 -1.89 7.32 1.95
N GLY A 137 -1.30 6.35 2.67
CA GLY A 137 -1.84 5.82 3.92
C GLY A 137 -1.84 6.86 5.04
N LEU A 138 -2.79 6.72 5.98
CA LEU A 138 -2.78 7.48 7.22
C LEU A 138 -1.48 7.17 7.98
N GLY A 139 -0.77 8.21 8.42
CA GLY A 139 0.53 8.06 9.11
C GLY A 139 1.75 7.87 8.20
N ALA A 140 1.58 7.77 6.88
CA ALA A 140 2.72 7.76 5.96
C ALA A 140 3.46 9.10 6.02
N LYS A 141 4.77 9.06 6.34
CA LYS A 141 5.68 10.21 6.26
C LYS A 141 5.71 10.74 4.82
N GLY A 142 5.74 12.05 4.61
CA GLY A 142 5.79 12.65 3.26
C GLY A 142 4.46 12.74 2.54
N SER A 143 3.39 12.28 3.19
CA SER A 143 2.06 12.25 2.61
C SER A 143 1.32 13.58 2.74
N ALA A 144 1.65 14.41 3.73
CA ALA A 144 0.94 15.64 4.06
C ALA A 144 1.77 16.85 3.65
N TYR A 145 1.69 17.22 2.38
CA TYR A 145 2.25 18.45 1.85
C TYR A 145 1.06 19.38 1.69
N GLY A 146 1.15 20.60 2.23
CA GLY A 146 0.08 21.61 2.31
C GLY A 146 -0.40 22.06 0.92
N LEU A 147 -1.01 21.14 0.20
CA LEU A 147 -1.67 21.38 -1.06
C LEU A 147 -2.97 22.09 -0.76
N SER A 148 -3.11 23.29 -1.31
CA SER A 148 -4.40 23.92 -1.43
C SER A 148 -5.08 23.38 -2.68
N GLY A 149 -6.42 23.27 -2.68
CA GLY A 149 -7.17 22.92 -3.89
C GLY A 149 -6.93 23.90 -5.05
N ALA A 150 -6.42 25.10 -4.76
CA ALA A 150 -6.08 26.14 -5.72
C ALA A 150 -4.63 26.08 -6.21
N ASP A 151 -3.80 25.16 -5.71
CA ASP A 151 -2.43 25.05 -6.19
C ASP A 151 -2.43 24.57 -7.65
N SER A 152 -1.76 25.33 -8.51
CA SER A 152 -1.50 24.91 -9.88
C SER A 152 -0.73 23.59 -9.89
N TYR A 153 -0.87 22.78 -10.95
CA TYR A 153 -0.10 21.55 -11.11
C TYR A 153 1.40 21.77 -10.89
N LYS A 154 1.95 22.90 -11.37
CA LYS A 154 3.35 23.25 -11.16
C LYS A 154 3.70 23.51 -9.69
N ASP A 155 2.81 24.17 -8.95
CA ASP A 155 3.00 24.46 -7.52
C ASP A 155 2.86 23.20 -6.68
N ALA A 156 1.87 22.35 -7.01
CA ALA A 156 1.69 21.06 -6.37
C ALA A 156 2.90 20.14 -6.55
N VAL A 157 3.46 20.08 -7.78
CA VAL A 157 4.68 19.31 -8.06
C VAL A 157 5.88 19.88 -7.31
N ARG A 158 6.06 21.21 -7.30
CA ARG A 158 7.16 21.86 -6.58
C ARG A 158 7.07 21.62 -5.08
N LYS A 159 5.90 21.78 -4.47
CA LYS A 159 5.64 21.51 -3.05
C LYS A 159 5.89 20.03 -2.71
N ALA A 160 5.42 19.11 -3.56
CA ALA A 160 5.65 17.69 -3.37
C ALA A 160 7.13 17.30 -3.47
N MET A 161 7.88 17.89 -4.41
CA MET A 161 9.32 17.66 -4.52
C MET A 161 10.09 18.22 -3.33
N PHE A 162 9.76 19.43 -2.90
CA PHE A 162 10.40 20.06 -1.74
C PHE A 162 10.15 19.27 -0.45
N ALA A 163 8.90 18.86 -0.20
CA ALA A 163 8.55 18.06 0.98
C ALA A 163 9.30 16.72 1.02
N ARG A 164 9.48 16.05 -0.13
CA ARG A 164 10.26 14.80 -0.22
C ARG A 164 11.74 15.00 0.09
N PHE A 165 12.28 16.17 -0.24
CA PHE A 165 13.68 16.49 -0.01
C PHE A 165 13.95 16.83 1.46
N THR A 166 13.12 17.67 2.07
CA THR A 166 13.26 18.08 3.48
C THR A 166 13.01 16.96 4.49
N GLU A 167 12.29 15.91 4.11
CA GLU A 167 12.06 14.76 4.99
C GLU A 167 13.12 13.65 4.86
N MET A 168 14.10 13.79 3.96
CA MET A 168 15.26 12.88 3.88
C MET A 168 16.41 13.28 4.81
N GLU A 169 16.39 14.47 5.39
CA GLU A 169 17.22 14.88 6.53
C GLU A 169 16.52 14.57 7.87
#